data_AF-A0A8T5JNY6-F1
#
_entry.id   AF-A0A8T5JNY6-F1
#
_cell.length_a   1.000
_cell.length_b   1.000
_cell.length_c   1.000
_cell.angle_alpha   90.00
_cell.angle_beta   90.00
_cell.angle_gamma   90.00
#
_symmetry.space_group_name_H-M   'P 1'
#
loop_
_entity.id
_entity.type
_entity.pdbx_description
1 polymer ?
#
loop_
_entity_poly.entity_id
_entity_poly.type
_entity_poly.pdbx_seq_one_letter_code
_entity_poly.pdbx_strand_id
1 'polypeptide(L)'
;MIKLLRCKICGDPYVGLAAPSRCPFCGAFQNFIIEAKDYAETFDVELTEQDRANAEHALQVELSNSSFYACAAAKTNDPESAQLFKALKKIEAEHASIWRKILKLKSEDLPKLDESCSIENKDNLKEASERESRAIEFYKKAAQESEHPRLKQLFGALVQIEQDHLELDAERMN
;
A
#
# COMPACT_ATOMS: atom_id res chain seq x y z
N MET A 1 -12.44 -3.09 27.13
CA MET A 1 -13.66 -3.11 26.29
C MET A 1 -13.22 -3.23 24.84
N ILE A 2 -13.87 -4.08 24.03
CA ILE A 2 -13.61 -4.18 22.58
C ILE A 2 -14.12 -2.90 21.90
N LYS A 3 -13.36 -2.39 20.93
CA LYS A 3 -13.66 -1.17 20.17
C LYS A 3 -13.79 -1.49 18.68
N LEU A 4 -14.64 -0.73 18.00
CA LEU A 4 -14.64 -0.62 16.53
C LEU A 4 -13.75 0.56 16.14
N LEU A 5 -12.64 0.26 15.49
CA LEU A 5 -11.64 1.21 15.04
C LEU A 5 -11.67 1.30 13.52
N ARG A 6 -11.09 2.35 12.95
CA ARG A 6 -11.03 2.56 11.51
C ARG A 6 -9.75 3.28 11.10
N CYS A 7 -9.09 2.78 10.07
CA CYS A 7 -7.88 3.39 9.53
C CYS A 7 -8.24 4.59 8.66
N LYS A 8 -7.69 5.77 8.96
CA LYS A 8 -7.85 7.00 8.17
C LYS A 8 -7.25 6.89 6.77
N ILE A 9 -6.32 5.98 6.52
CA ILE A 9 -5.64 5.83 5.21
C ILE A 9 -6.47 4.94 4.28
N CYS A 10 -6.57 3.63 4.54
CA CYS A 10 -7.33 2.71 3.69
C CYS A 10 -8.86 2.74 3.88
N GLY A 11 -9.31 3.27 5.03
CA GLY A 11 -10.73 3.33 5.37
C GLY A 11 -11.31 2.02 5.91
N ASP A 12 -10.50 0.97 6.13
CA ASP A 12 -11.00 -0.31 6.63
C ASP A 12 -11.30 -0.29 8.13
N PRO A 13 -12.38 -0.99 8.54
CA PRO A 13 -12.72 -1.19 9.94
C PRO A 13 -11.86 -2.30 10.57
N TYR A 14 -11.49 -2.11 11.83
CA TYR A 14 -10.77 -3.10 12.64
C TYR A 14 -11.47 -3.25 14.00
N VAL A 15 -11.65 -4.50 14.45
CA VAL A 15 -12.24 -4.80 15.77
C VAL A 15 -11.14 -5.29 16.70
N GLY A 16 -10.92 -4.59 17.82
CA GLY A 16 -9.84 -4.92 18.74
C GLY A 16 -9.92 -4.19 20.09
N LEU A 17 -8.99 -4.51 20.99
CA LEU A 17 -8.92 -3.86 22.31
C LEU A 17 -8.32 -2.45 22.24
N ALA A 18 -7.42 -2.22 21.30
CA ALA A 18 -6.72 -0.95 21.06
C ALA A 18 -6.29 -0.87 19.59
N ALA A 19 -5.90 0.32 19.14
CA ALA A 19 -5.31 0.51 17.82
C ALA A 19 -3.99 -0.29 17.71
N PRO A 20 -3.77 -1.10 16.66
CA PRO A 20 -2.50 -1.78 16.45
C PRO A 20 -1.39 -0.78 16.06
N SER A 21 -0.12 -1.19 16.16
CA SER A 21 1.03 -0.35 15.78
C SER A 21 1.05 0.01 14.28
N ARG A 22 0.48 -0.89 13.48
CA ARG A 22 0.29 -0.79 12.03
C ARG A 22 -1.13 -1.26 11.68
N CYS A 23 -1.76 -0.60 10.73
CA CYS A 23 -3.03 -1.04 10.18
C CYS A 23 -2.85 -2.45 9.61
N PRO A 24 -3.68 -3.44 10.00
CA PRO A 24 -3.49 -4.82 9.56
C PRO A 24 -3.85 -5.05 8.09
N PHE A 25 -4.36 -4.02 7.41
CA PHE A 25 -4.77 -4.06 6.01
C PHE A 25 -3.76 -3.34 5.10
N CYS A 26 -3.39 -2.11 5.46
CA CYS A 26 -2.56 -1.23 4.61
C CYS A 26 -1.26 -0.77 5.28
N GLY A 27 -0.83 -1.36 6.40
CA GLY A 27 0.40 -0.96 7.07
C GLY A 27 0.41 0.43 7.75
N ALA A 28 -0.58 1.30 7.54
CA ALA A 28 -0.56 2.67 8.09
C ALA A 28 -0.32 2.74 9.61
N PHE A 29 0.44 3.72 10.07
CA PHE A 29 0.86 3.83 11.47
C PHE A 29 -0.33 4.06 12.42
N GLN A 30 -0.15 3.66 13.68
CA GLN A 30 -1.18 3.70 14.73
C GLN A 30 -1.91 5.05 14.86
N ASN A 31 -1.22 6.18 14.63
CA ASN A 31 -1.79 7.53 14.70
C ASN A 31 -2.91 7.77 13.67
N PHE A 32 -3.00 6.95 12.62
CA PHE A 32 -4.09 6.99 11.65
C PHE A 32 -5.27 6.10 12.02
N ILE A 33 -5.23 5.39 13.15
CA ILE A 33 -6.27 4.45 13.54
C ILE A 33 -7.07 5.05 14.71
N ILE A 34 -8.33 5.39 14.44
CA ILE A 34 -9.22 6.08 15.38
C ILE A 34 -10.47 5.23 15.67
N GLU A 35 -11.28 5.61 16.66
CA GLU A 35 -12.59 4.99 16.84
C GLU A 35 -13.50 5.30 15.64
N ALA A 36 -14.21 4.29 15.14
CA ALA A 36 -14.96 4.41 13.90
C ALA A 36 -16.09 5.47 13.95
N LYS A 37 -16.59 5.79 15.15
CA LYS A 37 -17.57 6.85 15.37
C LYS A 37 -17.03 8.25 15.08
N ASP A 38 -15.70 8.42 15.11
CA ASP A 38 -15.01 9.71 14.89
C ASP A 38 -14.43 9.79 13.46
N TYR A 39 -14.70 8.78 12.61
CA TYR A 39 -14.20 8.73 11.24
C TYR A 39 -14.99 9.66 10.32
N ALA A 40 -14.29 10.63 9.71
CA ALA A 40 -14.86 11.61 8.80
C ALA A 40 -14.14 11.70 7.44
N GLU A 41 -13.22 10.77 7.16
CA GLU A 41 -12.42 10.81 5.92
C GLU A 41 -13.22 10.33 4.71
N THR A 42 -12.95 10.92 3.55
CA THR A 42 -13.58 10.56 2.27
C THR A 42 -12.53 10.19 1.21
N PHE A 43 -12.96 9.37 0.25
CA PHE A 43 -12.24 9.11 -1.01
C PHE A 43 -12.84 9.87 -2.19
N ASP A 44 -13.99 10.52 -1.99
CA ASP A 44 -14.56 11.43 -2.97
C ASP A 44 -13.83 12.77 -2.88
N VAL A 45 -12.79 12.92 -3.70
CA VAL A 45 -11.94 14.10 -3.78
C VAL A 45 -11.99 14.66 -5.20
N GLU A 46 -12.01 15.97 -5.32
CA GLU A 46 -11.86 16.62 -6.63
C GLU A 46 -10.38 16.60 -7.04
N LEU A 47 -10.10 16.02 -8.20
CA LEU A 47 -8.75 15.86 -8.72
C LEU A 47 -8.45 16.93 -9.76
N THR A 48 -7.34 17.64 -9.58
CA THR A 48 -6.70 18.35 -10.68
C THR A 48 -6.19 17.37 -11.74
N GLU A 49 -5.80 17.85 -12.91
CA GLU A 49 -5.16 16.99 -13.93
C GLU A 49 -3.90 16.31 -13.38
N GLN A 50 -3.07 17.05 -12.65
CA GLN A 50 -1.86 16.53 -12.01
C GLN A 50 -2.19 15.48 -10.93
N ASP A 51 -3.16 15.75 -10.05
CA ASP A 51 -3.55 14.80 -9.01
C ASP A 51 -4.17 13.54 -9.58
N ARG A 52 -4.92 13.65 -10.69
CA ARG A 52 -5.44 12.50 -11.42
C ARG A 52 -4.32 11.65 -11.99
N ALA A 53 -3.36 12.26 -12.68
CA ALA A 53 -2.20 11.55 -13.22
C ALA A 53 -1.40 10.85 -12.10
N ASN A 54 -1.21 11.52 -10.96
CA ASN A 54 -0.53 10.95 -9.81
C ASN A 54 -1.35 9.78 -9.21
N ALA A 55 -2.67 9.90 -9.07
CA ALA A 55 -3.51 8.81 -8.58
C ALA A 55 -3.56 7.60 -9.54
N GLU A 56 -3.56 7.84 -10.85
CA GLU A 56 -3.50 6.79 -11.88
C GLU A 56 -2.15 6.06 -11.85
N HIS A 57 -1.05 6.81 -11.73
CA HIS A 57 0.28 6.22 -11.59
C HIS A 57 0.41 5.42 -10.29
N ALA A 58 -0.09 5.96 -9.18
CA ALA A 58 -0.13 5.26 -7.90
C ALA A 58 -0.89 3.94 -8.00
N LEU A 59 -2.08 3.94 -8.61
CA LEU A 59 -2.84 2.71 -8.86
C LEU A 59 -2.02 1.69 -9.66
N GLN A 60 -1.28 2.13 -10.68
CA GLN A 60 -0.44 1.24 -11.48
C GLN A 60 0.71 0.63 -10.66
N VAL A 61 1.39 1.45 -9.84
CA VAL A 61 2.45 1.00 -8.93
C VAL A 61 1.93 -0.10 -8.01
N GLU A 62 0.80 0.14 -7.35
CA GLU A 62 0.24 -0.78 -6.36
C GLU A 62 -0.29 -2.09 -6.97
N LEU A 63 -0.91 -2.01 -8.16
CA LEU A 63 -1.32 -3.22 -8.89
C LEU A 63 -0.11 -4.03 -9.34
N SER A 64 0.96 -3.37 -9.81
CA SER A 64 2.19 -4.03 -10.24
C SER A 64 2.87 -4.71 -9.05
N ASN A 65 3.07 -4.02 -7.93
CA ASN A 65 3.68 -4.60 -6.74
C ASN A 65 2.81 -5.74 -6.17
N SER A 66 1.49 -5.59 -6.11
CA SER A 66 0.60 -6.68 -5.70
C SER A 66 0.72 -7.90 -6.63
N SER A 67 0.89 -7.73 -7.94
CA SER A 67 1.05 -8.84 -8.89
C SER A 67 2.41 -9.52 -8.72
N PHE A 68 3.48 -8.73 -8.59
CA PHE A 68 4.83 -9.21 -8.33
C PHE A 68 4.89 -10.05 -7.04
N TYR A 69 4.37 -9.53 -5.94
CA TYR A 69 4.36 -10.25 -4.67
C TYR A 69 3.49 -11.50 -4.70
N ALA A 70 2.41 -11.51 -5.49
CA ALA A 70 1.63 -12.73 -5.72
C ALA A 70 2.46 -13.81 -6.42
N CYS A 71 3.23 -13.43 -7.45
CA CYS A 71 4.15 -14.34 -8.13
C CYS A 71 5.24 -14.85 -7.18
N ALA A 72 5.93 -13.93 -6.48
CA ALA A 72 7.05 -14.26 -5.60
C ALA A 72 6.61 -15.19 -4.46
N ALA A 73 5.46 -14.92 -3.83
CA ALA A 73 4.88 -15.79 -2.80
C ALA A 73 4.60 -17.21 -3.29
N ALA A 74 4.28 -17.38 -4.57
CA ALA A 74 3.94 -18.67 -5.16
C ALA A 74 5.17 -19.48 -5.61
N LYS A 75 6.29 -18.81 -5.95
CA LYS A 75 7.44 -19.45 -6.62
C LYS A 75 8.74 -19.44 -5.84
N THR A 76 8.90 -18.55 -4.84
CA THR A 76 10.14 -18.45 -4.08
C THR A 76 10.53 -19.78 -3.42
N ASN A 77 11.83 -20.07 -3.37
CA ASN A 77 12.40 -21.26 -2.74
C ASN A 77 12.51 -21.16 -1.21
N ASP A 78 12.12 -20.03 -0.61
CA ASP A 78 12.15 -19.81 0.84
C ASP A 78 10.74 -19.75 1.46
N PRO A 79 10.37 -20.69 2.35
CA PRO A 79 9.03 -20.75 2.93
C PRO A 79 8.63 -19.56 3.81
N GLU A 80 9.59 -18.89 4.46
CA GLU A 80 9.30 -17.72 5.29
C GLU A 80 9.00 -16.50 4.41
N SER A 81 9.85 -16.26 3.41
CA SER A 81 9.63 -15.22 2.40
C SER A 81 8.33 -15.44 1.61
N ALA A 82 7.88 -16.68 1.40
CA ALA A 82 6.57 -16.93 0.82
C ALA A 82 5.44 -16.31 1.66
N GLN A 83 5.54 -16.31 3.00
CA GLN A 83 4.58 -15.64 3.88
C GLN A 83 4.74 -14.12 3.86
N LEU A 84 5.99 -13.63 3.83
CA LEU A 84 6.28 -12.21 3.66
C LEU A 84 5.62 -11.65 2.40
N PHE A 85 5.94 -12.22 1.23
CA PHE A 85 5.40 -11.76 -0.04
C PHE A 85 3.89 -11.90 -0.08
N LYS A 86 3.31 -12.93 0.55
CA LYS A 86 1.86 -13.04 0.69
C LYS A 86 1.25 -11.92 1.54
N ALA A 87 1.96 -11.43 2.55
CA ALA A 87 1.54 -10.29 3.36
C ALA A 87 1.63 -8.99 2.57
N LEU A 88 2.80 -8.69 1.97
CA LEU A 88 3.02 -7.51 1.13
C LEU A 88 2.01 -7.45 -0.02
N LYS A 89 1.78 -8.58 -0.71
CA LYS A 89 0.73 -8.71 -1.74
C LYS A 89 -0.65 -8.22 -1.29
N LYS A 90 -1.02 -8.44 -0.03
CA LYS A 90 -2.33 -8.00 0.49
C LYS A 90 -2.31 -6.52 0.84
N ILE A 91 -1.19 -6.01 1.33
CA ILE A 91 -0.99 -4.61 1.65
C ILE A 91 -1.06 -3.77 0.36
N GLU A 92 -0.29 -4.12 -0.67
CA GLU A 92 -0.32 -3.41 -1.96
C GLU A 92 -1.69 -3.49 -2.64
N ALA A 93 -2.39 -4.63 -2.51
CA ALA A 93 -3.76 -4.74 -3.00
C ALA A 93 -4.72 -3.78 -2.27
N GLU A 94 -4.49 -3.51 -0.98
CA GLU A 94 -5.26 -2.52 -0.23
C GLU A 94 -4.88 -1.09 -0.63
N HIS A 95 -3.61 -0.81 -0.92
CA HIS A 95 -3.16 0.47 -1.46
C HIS A 95 -3.79 0.75 -2.84
N ALA A 96 -3.80 -0.24 -3.74
CA ALA A 96 -4.50 -0.15 -5.02
C ALA A 96 -6.00 0.15 -4.82
N SER A 97 -6.60 -0.41 -3.77
CA SER A 97 -7.99 -0.17 -3.40
C SER A 97 -8.27 1.32 -3.07
N ILE A 98 -7.33 2.01 -2.41
CA ILE A 98 -7.42 3.45 -2.11
C ILE A 98 -7.52 4.25 -3.40
N TRP A 99 -6.58 4.04 -4.32
CA TRP A 99 -6.52 4.80 -5.57
C TRP A 99 -7.69 4.48 -6.49
N ARG A 100 -8.13 3.22 -6.54
CA ARG A 100 -9.36 2.82 -7.24
C ARG A 100 -10.59 3.58 -6.72
N LYS A 101 -10.74 3.72 -5.39
CA LYS A 101 -11.85 4.47 -4.77
C LYS A 101 -11.80 5.95 -5.17
N ILE A 102 -10.62 6.57 -5.14
CA ILE A 102 -10.39 7.97 -5.51
C ILE A 102 -10.69 8.22 -6.99
N LEU A 103 -10.23 7.33 -7.87
CA LEU A 103 -10.47 7.41 -9.31
C LEU A 103 -11.89 6.98 -9.71
N LYS A 104 -12.71 6.51 -8.76
CA LYS A 104 -14.09 6.01 -8.98
C LYS A 104 -14.16 4.88 -10.00
N LEU A 105 -13.13 4.04 -10.04
CA LEU A 105 -13.04 2.90 -10.95
C LEU A 105 -13.73 1.66 -10.36
N LYS A 106 -14.36 0.86 -11.21
CA LYS A 106 -14.89 -0.44 -10.79
C LYS A 106 -13.79 -1.48 -10.84
N SER A 107 -13.98 -2.58 -10.12
CA SER A 107 -12.99 -3.66 -10.08
C SER A 107 -12.78 -4.32 -11.45
N GLU A 108 -13.80 -4.31 -12.30
CA GLU A 108 -13.75 -4.88 -13.65
C GLU A 108 -12.94 -4.02 -14.63
N ASP A 109 -12.75 -2.74 -14.31
CA ASP A 109 -12.00 -1.79 -15.13
C ASP A 109 -10.48 -1.87 -14.89
N LEU A 110 -10.05 -2.59 -13.85
CA LEU A 110 -8.64 -2.68 -13.50
C LEU A 110 -7.87 -3.61 -14.44
N PRO A 111 -6.66 -3.21 -14.89
CA PRO A 111 -5.83 -4.08 -15.68
C PRO A 111 -5.41 -5.31 -14.86
N LYS A 112 -5.45 -6.48 -15.50
CA LYS A 112 -4.80 -7.67 -14.96
C LYS A 112 -3.33 -7.61 -15.33
N LEU A 113 -2.48 -7.41 -14.33
CA LEU A 113 -1.04 -7.41 -14.50
C LEU A 113 -0.49 -8.80 -14.20
N ASP A 114 0.43 -9.27 -15.05
CA ASP A 114 1.14 -10.53 -14.90
C ASP A 114 2.64 -10.22 -14.78
N GLU A 115 3.06 -9.89 -13.57
CA GLU A 115 4.46 -9.58 -13.27
C GLU A 115 5.27 -10.87 -13.16
N SER A 116 6.52 -10.82 -13.64
CA SER A 116 7.46 -11.92 -13.46
C SER A 116 8.14 -11.85 -12.10
N CYS A 117 8.61 -13.00 -11.63
CA CYS A 117 9.37 -13.14 -10.40
C CYS A 117 10.38 -14.29 -10.54
N SER A 118 11.32 -14.40 -9.61
CA SER A 118 12.32 -15.46 -9.54
C SER A 118 11.86 -16.61 -8.64
N ILE A 119 12.50 -17.77 -8.80
CA ILE A 119 12.47 -18.85 -7.79
C ILE A 119 13.45 -18.51 -6.65
N GLU A 120 14.56 -17.83 -6.95
CA GLU A 120 15.56 -17.49 -5.95
C GLU A 120 15.09 -16.34 -5.05
N ASN A 121 15.01 -16.60 -3.75
CA ASN A 121 14.53 -15.63 -2.78
C ASN A 121 15.31 -14.30 -2.80
N LYS A 122 16.64 -14.37 -2.95
CA LYS A 122 17.51 -13.18 -2.98
C LYS A 122 17.21 -12.27 -4.17
N ASP A 123 16.87 -12.83 -5.32
CA ASP A 123 16.49 -12.04 -6.49
C ASP A 123 15.15 -11.34 -6.27
N ASN A 124 14.18 -12.04 -5.66
CA ASN A 124 12.88 -11.47 -5.32
C ASN A 124 13.00 -10.35 -4.28
N LEU A 125 13.79 -10.53 -3.22
CA LEU A 125 14.03 -9.49 -2.20
C LEU A 125 14.75 -8.28 -2.81
N LYS A 126 15.69 -8.49 -3.73
CA LYS A 126 16.34 -7.38 -4.44
C LYS A 126 15.35 -6.58 -5.29
N GLU A 127 14.52 -7.27 -6.08
CA GLU A 127 13.47 -6.62 -6.89
C GLU A 127 12.43 -5.92 -6.02
N ALA A 128 12.04 -6.52 -4.88
CA ALA A 128 11.16 -5.91 -3.89
C ALA A 128 11.73 -4.58 -3.38
N SER A 129 12.97 -4.57 -2.89
CA SER A 129 13.65 -3.34 -2.44
C SER A 129 13.72 -2.26 -3.54
N GLU A 130 13.97 -2.65 -4.79
CA GLU A 130 14.01 -1.71 -5.92
C GLU A 130 12.61 -1.13 -6.23
N ARG A 131 11.55 -1.94 -6.12
CA ARG A 131 10.15 -1.49 -6.27
C ARG A 131 9.76 -0.53 -5.17
N GLU A 132 10.03 -0.86 -3.92
CA GLU A 132 9.71 0.00 -2.78
C GLU A 132 10.48 1.32 -2.83
N SER A 133 11.75 1.28 -3.22
CA SER A 133 12.54 2.50 -3.41
C SER A 133 11.92 3.45 -4.46
N ARG A 134 11.43 2.91 -5.58
CA ARG A 134 10.76 3.71 -6.63
C ARG A 134 9.41 4.24 -6.16
N ALA A 135 8.62 3.43 -5.45
CA ALA A 135 7.33 3.85 -4.89
C ALA A 135 7.51 4.99 -3.88
N ILE A 136 8.49 4.89 -2.98
CA ILE A 136 8.85 5.95 -2.03
C ILE A 136 9.22 7.25 -2.74
N GLU A 137 10.08 7.21 -3.75
CA GLU A 137 10.49 8.39 -4.50
C GLU A 137 9.28 9.06 -5.18
N PHE A 138 8.46 8.25 -5.84
CA PHE A 138 7.23 8.73 -6.48
C PHE A 138 6.28 9.37 -5.46
N TYR A 139 5.98 8.71 -4.35
CA TYR A 139 5.04 9.22 -3.36
C TYR A 139 5.53 10.49 -2.66
N LYS A 140 6.85 10.62 -2.41
CA LYS A 140 7.44 11.86 -1.92
C LYS A 140 7.21 13.01 -2.90
N LYS A 141 7.40 12.77 -4.19
CA LYS A 141 7.17 13.78 -5.24
C LYS A 141 5.68 14.13 -5.35
N ALA A 142 4.80 13.14 -5.43
CA ALA A 142 3.36 13.36 -5.54
C ALA A 142 2.79 14.13 -4.32
N ALA A 143 3.31 13.89 -3.11
CA ALA A 143 2.96 14.65 -1.91
C ALA A 143 3.37 16.13 -1.97
N GLN A 144 4.46 16.44 -2.67
CA GLN A 144 4.94 17.81 -2.86
C GLN A 144 4.15 18.55 -3.96
N GLU A 145 3.75 17.84 -5.01
CA GLU A 145 2.98 18.39 -6.14
C GLU A 145 1.50 18.65 -5.81
N SER A 146 0.93 17.86 -4.89
CA SER A 146 -0.47 18.00 -4.51
C SER A 146 -0.68 19.12 -3.49
N GLU A 147 -1.68 19.96 -3.73
CA GLU A 147 -2.20 20.93 -2.75
C GLU A 147 -3.43 20.40 -1.99
N HIS A 148 -4.02 19.29 -2.44
CA HIS A 148 -5.22 18.74 -1.80
C HIS A 148 -4.86 18.04 -0.46
N PRO A 149 -5.36 18.51 0.70
CA PRO A 149 -4.92 18.02 2.02
C PRO A 149 -5.06 16.50 2.19
N ARG A 150 -6.15 15.92 1.68
CA ARG A 150 -6.38 14.47 1.70
C ARG A 150 -5.36 13.68 0.89
N LEU A 151 -5.01 14.14 -0.32
CA LEU A 151 -4.04 13.45 -1.17
C LEU A 151 -2.64 13.53 -0.59
N LYS A 152 -2.23 14.70 -0.08
CA LYS A 152 -0.96 14.86 0.65
C LYS A 152 -0.86 13.91 1.84
N GLN A 153 -1.95 13.73 2.59
CA GLN A 153 -1.98 12.77 3.70
C GLN A 153 -1.81 11.33 3.23
N LEU A 154 -2.49 10.94 2.15
CA LEU A 154 -2.39 9.58 1.60
C LEU A 154 -0.99 9.29 1.06
N PHE A 155 -0.46 10.18 0.22
CA PHE A 155 0.91 10.04 -0.30
C PHE A 155 1.93 10.02 0.83
N GLY A 156 1.81 10.93 1.81
CA GLY A 156 2.72 10.98 2.96
C GLY A 156 2.65 9.72 3.85
N ALA A 157 1.46 9.13 4.02
CA ALA A 157 1.31 7.89 4.76
C ALA A 157 1.91 6.69 4.00
N LEU A 158 1.72 6.61 2.68
CA LEU A 158 2.29 5.55 1.85
C LEU A 158 3.82 5.61 1.83
N VAL A 159 4.43 6.80 1.81
CA VAL A 159 5.89 6.93 2.03
C VAL A 159 6.36 6.24 3.32
N GLN A 160 5.60 6.36 4.40
CA GLN A 160 5.96 5.72 5.68
C GLN A 160 5.78 4.19 5.64
N ILE A 161 4.74 3.72 4.95
CA ILE A 161 4.43 2.30 4.82
C ILE A 161 5.48 1.61 3.93
N GLU A 162 5.77 2.17 2.76
CA GLU A 162 6.78 1.62 1.85
C GLU A 162 8.18 1.65 2.46
N GLN A 163 8.47 2.61 3.36
CA GLN A 163 9.72 2.62 4.12
C GLN A 163 9.84 1.41 5.06
N ASP A 164 8.75 1.01 5.72
CA ASP A 164 8.74 -0.22 6.53
C ASP A 164 8.95 -1.46 5.64
N HIS A 165 8.35 -1.51 4.44
CA HIS A 165 8.55 -2.60 3.49
C HIS A 165 10.02 -2.71 3.07
N LEU A 166 10.63 -1.59 2.68
CA LEU A 166 12.04 -1.53 2.28
C LEU A 166 12.98 -1.95 3.42
N GLU A 167 12.71 -1.53 4.66
CA GLU A 167 13.47 -1.95 5.84
C GLU A 167 13.33 -3.46 6.10
N LEU A 168 12.12 -3.99 5.95
CA LEU A 168 11.80 -5.41 6.14
C LEU A 168 12.53 -6.31 5.12
N ASP A 169 12.63 -5.85 3.87
CA ASP A 169 13.41 -6.53 2.81
C ASP A 169 14.91 -6.47 3.09
N ALA A 170 15.42 -5.30 3.50
CA ALA A 170 16.84 -5.11 3.82
C ALA A 170 17.30 -6.00 4.99
N GLU A 171 16.48 -6.16 6.03
CA GLU A 171 16.76 -7.07 7.14
C GLU A 171 16.94 -8.53 6.71
N ARG A 172 16.21 -8.95 5.66
CA ARG A 172 16.20 -10.33 5.14
C ARG A 172 17.25 -10.60 4.06
N MET A 173 17.92 -9.55 3.60
CA MET A 173 19.04 -9.67 2.66
C MET A 173 20.38 -9.93 3.35
N ASN A 174 20.46 -9.74 4.67
CA ASN A 174 21.65 -9.99 5.50
C ASN A 174 21.74 -11.45 5.97
#